data_AF-A0A1E4F3J7-F1
#
_entry.id   AF-A0A1E4F3J7-F1
#
_cell.length_a   1.000
_cell.length_b   1.000
_cell.length_c   1.000
_cell.angle_alpha   90.00
_cell.angle_beta   90.00
_cell.angle_gamma   90.00
#
_symmetry.space_group_name_H-M   'P 1'
#
loop_
_entity.id
_entity.type
_entity.pdbx_description
1 polymer ?
#
loop_
_entity_poly.entity_id
_entity_poly.type
_entity_poly.pdbx_seq_one_letter_code
_entity_poly.pdbx_strand_id
1 'polypeptide(L)'
;MLRFVRKFATILALTAACMAPARADKSQIPGTDMWVAGVPSEQFVHFAAAEGAGRQRMQNWCWAACIQMVLNYHGLYVKQEDIVGRVFGGAVDRPAGPQEILYALQGWAPDSRGRTSAVEADNRNLDPASVIQDLEYRWPLIVGLQGSGNTGHAYVLTAVYYKLVNGQPYIQGVVLRDPYPTKQSRLEMSMQEFTQRCTFATRVHVRRM
;
A
#
# COMPACT_ATOMS: atom_id res chain seq x y z
N MET A 1 -42.24 55.85 18.82
CA MET A 1 -40.89 55.56 18.30
C MET A 1 -40.44 54.21 18.84
N LEU A 2 -40.75 53.10 18.17
CA LEU A 2 -40.23 51.76 18.50
C LEU A 2 -40.08 50.97 17.19
N ARG A 3 -38.84 50.67 16.81
CA ARG A 3 -38.50 49.85 15.63
C ARG A 3 -38.39 48.38 16.05
N PHE A 4 -39.22 47.51 15.48
CA PHE A 4 -39.07 46.06 15.62
C PHE A 4 -38.22 45.52 14.47
N VAL A 5 -37.00 45.08 14.76
CA VAL A 5 -36.11 44.39 13.81
C VAL A 5 -36.41 42.90 13.89
N ARG A 6 -36.99 42.32 12.82
CA ARG A 6 -37.13 40.87 12.66
C ARG A 6 -35.78 40.29 12.23
N LYS A 7 -35.17 39.47 13.10
CA LYS A 7 -33.99 38.66 12.77
C LYS A 7 -34.42 37.48 11.90
N PHE A 8 -33.92 37.40 10.68
CA PHE A 8 -33.99 36.20 9.84
C PHE A 8 -32.97 35.18 10.36
N ALA A 9 -33.43 34.00 10.80
CA ALA A 9 -32.57 32.86 11.09
C ALA A 9 -32.44 32.04 9.81
N THR A 10 -31.27 32.10 9.16
CA THR A 10 -30.94 31.25 8.02
C THR A 10 -30.51 29.88 8.57
N ILE A 11 -31.36 28.86 8.38
CA ILE A 11 -31.01 27.47 8.67
C ILE A 11 -30.12 26.99 7.52
N LEU A 12 -28.83 26.80 7.81
CA LEU A 12 -27.89 26.15 6.89
C LEU A 12 -28.05 24.63 7.03
N ALA A 13 -28.77 24.00 6.11
CA ALA A 13 -28.84 22.55 6.04
C ALA A 13 -27.49 21.99 5.56
N LEU A 14 -26.73 21.35 6.46
CA LEU A 14 -25.59 20.53 6.06
C LEU A 14 -26.13 19.26 5.40
N THR A 15 -26.08 19.20 4.07
CA THR A 15 -26.22 17.95 3.34
C THR A 15 -24.98 17.10 3.59
N ALA A 16 -25.13 16.03 4.36
CA ALA A 16 -24.13 14.97 4.46
C ALA A 16 -24.00 14.30 3.08
N ALA A 17 -23.01 14.71 2.30
CA ALA A 17 -22.64 14.01 1.09
C ALA A 17 -22.09 12.64 1.49
N CYS A 18 -22.86 11.60 1.23
CA CYS A 18 -22.39 10.23 1.29
C CYS A 18 -21.26 10.10 0.27
N MET A 19 -20.00 10.15 0.72
CA MET A 19 -18.87 9.92 -0.16
C MET A 19 -18.93 8.46 -0.59
N ALA A 20 -19.41 8.21 -1.81
CA ALA A 20 -19.19 6.93 -2.46
C ALA A 20 -17.68 6.62 -2.38
N PRO A 21 -17.28 5.36 -2.15
CA PRO A 21 -15.88 4.99 -2.21
C PRO A 21 -15.33 5.50 -3.55
N ALA A 22 -14.24 6.26 -3.48
CA ALA A 22 -13.62 6.87 -4.64
C ALA A 22 -13.50 5.82 -5.74
N ARG A 23 -14.04 6.16 -6.93
CA ARG A 23 -14.00 5.34 -8.14
C ARG A 23 -12.63 4.70 -8.29
N ALA A 24 -12.64 3.41 -8.60
CA ALA A 24 -11.49 2.56 -8.91
C ALA A 24 -10.37 3.30 -9.66
N ASP A 25 -9.11 3.10 -9.27
CA ASP A 25 -7.96 3.59 -10.04
C ASP A 25 -7.56 2.57 -11.12
N LYS A 26 -8.55 2.23 -11.94
CA LYS A 26 -8.40 1.46 -13.18
C LYS A 26 -8.54 2.41 -14.35
N SER A 27 -7.58 2.43 -15.26
CA SER A 27 -7.69 3.22 -16.50
C SER A 27 -7.04 2.51 -17.68
N GLN A 28 -7.58 2.73 -18.86
CA GLN A 28 -6.94 2.30 -20.10
C GLN A 28 -5.80 3.26 -20.44
N ILE A 29 -4.66 2.73 -20.87
CA ILE A 29 -3.54 3.53 -21.33
C ILE A 29 -3.87 4.05 -22.75
N PRO A 30 -3.95 5.38 -22.97
CA PRO A 30 -4.34 5.95 -24.26
C PRO A 30 -3.48 5.42 -25.42
N GLY A 31 -4.14 5.02 -26.51
CA GLY A 31 -3.47 4.51 -27.71
C GLY A 31 -2.98 3.06 -27.63
N THR A 32 -3.37 2.30 -26.59
CA THR A 32 -2.98 0.89 -26.42
C THR A 32 -4.17 0.01 -26.02
N ASP A 33 -3.99 -1.32 -26.07
CA ASP A 33 -4.90 -2.32 -25.50
C ASP A 33 -4.63 -2.60 -24.01
N MET A 34 -3.69 -1.86 -23.40
CA MET A 34 -3.29 -2.04 -22.02
C MET A 34 -4.12 -1.20 -21.05
N TRP A 35 -4.23 -1.73 -19.85
CA TRP A 35 -4.87 -1.14 -18.69
C TRP A 35 -3.88 -1.03 -17.55
N VAL A 36 -4.08 -0.05 -16.69
CA VAL A 36 -3.41 0.06 -15.39
C VAL A 36 -4.45 -0.11 -14.29
N ALA A 37 -4.08 -0.84 -13.24
CA ALA A 37 -4.80 -0.90 -11.97
C ALA A 37 -3.82 -0.64 -10.84
N GLY A 38 -4.11 0.32 -9.97
CA GLY A 38 -3.28 0.58 -8.79
C GLY A 38 -3.37 1.97 -8.21
N VAL A 39 -2.61 2.20 -7.15
CA VAL A 39 -2.59 3.46 -6.42
C VAL A 39 -1.86 4.53 -7.26
N PRO A 40 -2.51 5.68 -7.57
CA PRO A 40 -1.87 6.77 -8.27
C PRO A 40 -0.63 7.25 -7.55
N SER A 41 0.42 7.59 -8.31
CA SER A 41 1.74 7.84 -7.73
C SER A 41 1.73 9.01 -6.75
N GLU A 42 0.96 10.05 -7.06
CA GLU A 42 0.75 11.23 -6.23
C GLU A 42 0.07 10.93 -4.89
N GLN A 43 -0.71 9.84 -4.80
CA GLN A 43 -1.36 9.42 -3.54
C GLN A 43 -0.41 8.61 -2.65
N PHE A 44 0.58 7.93 -3.22
CA PHE A 44 1.51 7.08 -2.47
C PHE A 44 2.89 7.72 -2.23
N VAL A 45 3.30 8.69 -3.05
CA VAL A 45 4.68 9.23 -3.05
C VAL A 45 5.10 9.79 -1.71
N HIS A 46 4.20 10.41 -0.96
CA HIS A 46 4.50 10.94 0.38
C HIS A 46 4.95 9.83 1.34
N PHE A 47 4.28 8.68 1.31
CA PHE A 47 4.60 7.55 2.17
C PHE A 47 5.93 6.90 1.79
N ALA A 48 6.33 6.97 0.52
CA ALA A 48 7.57 6.39 -0.02
C ALA A 48 8.76 7.36 -0.11
N ALA A 49 8.58 8.65 0.20
CA ALA A 49 9.62 9.67 0.10
C ALA A 49 10.73 9.48 1.15
N ALA A 50 11.92 10.03 0.87
CA ALA A 50 13.05 10.03 1.81
C ALA A 50 12.82 10.94 3.03
N GLU A 51 12.20 12.10 2.80
CA GLU A 51 11.64 12.98 3.85
C GLU A 51 10.44 12.33 4.55
N GLY A 52 9.81 11.35 3.90
CA GLY A 52 8.75 10.52 4.44
C GLY A 52 9.31 9.35 5.25
N ALA A 53 8.40 8.56 5.83
CA ALA A 53 8.82 7.43 6.65
C ALA A 53 9.19 6.17 5.83
N GLY A 54 8.97 6.15 4.52
CA GLY A 54 9.04 4.91 3.72
C GLY A 54 10.42 4.37 3.37
N ARG A 55 11.51 5.09 3.66
CA ARG A 55 12.87 4.58 3.43
C ARG A 55 13.37 3.76 4.59
N GLN A 56 14.00 2.62 4.30
CA GLN A 56 14.54 1.76 5.34
C GLN A 56 15.60 2.52 6.16
N ARG A 57 15.48 2.44 7.48
CA ARG A 57 16.36 3.18 8.40
C ARG A 57 17.62 2.41 8.78
N MET A 58 17.58 1.09 8.63
CA MET A 58 18.70 0.17 8.87
C MET A 58 18.89 -0.76 7.67
N GLN A 59 20.04 -1.43 7.56
CA GLN A 59 20.42 -2.18 6.37
C GLN A 59 19.45 -3.32 6.04
N ASN A 60 18.86 -3.95 7.06
CA ASN A 60 17.98 -5.10 6.90
C ASN A 60 16.50 -4.79 7.11
N TRP A 61 16.11 -3.51 7.14
CA TRP A 61 14.73 -3.08 7.46
C TRP A 61 13.86 -2.78 6.25
N CYS A 62 14.22 -3.30 5.07
CA CYS A 62 13.39 -3.14 3.87
C CYS A 62 11.95 -3.65 4.07
N TRP A 63 11.79 -4.75 4.80
CA TRP A 63 10.49 -5.32 5.14
C TRP A 63 9.68 -4.40 6.08
N ALA A 64 10.31 -3.86 7.12
CA ALA A 64 9.66 -2.96 8.07
C ALA A 64 9.26 -1.63 7.41
N ALA A 65 10.09 -1.12 6.51
CA ALA A 65 9.78 0.05 5.71
C ALA A 65 8.57 -0.19 4.78
N CYS A 66 8.47 -1.38 4.15
CA CYS A 66 7.31 -1.74 3.33
C CYS A 66 6.02 -1.80 4.14
N ILE A 67 6.06 -2.43 5.32
CA ILE A 67 4.93 -2.45 6.25
C ILE A 67 4.53 -1.03 6.63
N GLN A 68 5.50 -0.19 7.02
CA GLN A 68 5.22 1.19 7.38
C GLN A 68 4.59 1.97 6.24
N MET A 69 5.09 1.85 5.00
CA MET A 69 4.51 2.52 3.83
C MET A 69 3.03 2.16 3.66
N VAL A 70 2.71 0.86 3.66
CA VAL A 70 1.35 0.36 3.44
C VAL A 70 0.41 0.76 4.59
N LEU A 71 0.83 0.58 5.84
CA LEU A 71 -0.01 0.89 6.99
C LEU A 71 -0.22 2.40 7.14
N ASN A 72 0.81 3.23 6.93
CA ASN A 72 0.68 4.68 6.97
C ASN A 72 -0.21 5.19 5.83
N TYR A 73 -0.10 4.59 4.63
CA TYR A 73 -1.01 4.87 3.51
C TYR A 73 -2.47 4.62 3.89
N HIS A 74 -2.74 3.55 4.65
CA HIS A 74 -4.06 3.28 5.20
C HIS A 74 -4.37 4.04 6.50
N GLY A 75 -3.55 5.02 6.91
CA GLY A 75 -3.79 5.90 8.06
C GLY A 75 -3.48 5.29 9.43
N LEU A 76 -2.70 4.21 9.49
CA LEU A 76 -2.17 3.60 10.70
C LEU A 76 -0.72 4.08 10.84
N TYR A 77 -0.47 5.07 11.70
CA TYR A 77 0.81 5.78 11.79
C TYR A 77 1.83 4.99 12.61
N VAL A 78 2.38 3.93 12.00
CA VAL A 78 3.37 3.05 12.63
C VAL A 78 4.81 3.51 12.34
N LYS A 79 5.77 3.06 13.15
CA LYS A 79 7.22 3.28 12.93
C LYS A 79 7.94 1.96 12.64
N GLN A 80 9.04 2.01 11.88
CA GLN A 80 9.84 0.82 11.57
C GLN A 80 10.37 0.18 12.86
N GLU A 81 10.76 1.00 13.83
CA GLU A 81 11.26 0.54 15.13
C GLU A 81 10.17 -0.22 15.90
N ASP A 82 8.92 0.25 15.85
CA ASP A 82 7.78 -0.44 16.49
C ASP A 82 7.49 -1.76 15.78
N ILE A 83 7.57 -1.78 14.44
CA ILE A 83 7.40 -2.98 13.62
C ILE A 83 8.49 -4.02 13.92
N VAL A 84 9.75 -3.59 13.98
CA VAL A 84 10.91 -4.46 14.28
C VAL A 84 10.83 -4.94 15.73
N GLY A 85 10.50 -4.04 16.66
CA GLY A 85 10.31 -4.35 18.07
C GLY A 85 9.20 -5.37 18.31
N ARG A 86 8.12 -5.31 17.53
CA ARG A 86 7.05 -6.31 17.57
C ARG A 86 7.55 -7.72 17.26
N VAL A 87 8.45 -7.86 16.29
CA VAL A 87 8.98 -9.16 15.83
C VAL A 87 10.10 -9.67 16.74
N PHE A 88 11.06 -8.81 17.10
CA PHE A 88 12.31 -9.22 17.74
C PHE A 88 12.45 -8.78 19.21
N GLY A 89 11.46 -8.08 19.77
CA GLY A 89 11.51 -7.55 21.14
C GLY A 89 12.37 -6.29 21.32
N GLY A 90 12.92 -5.74 20.22
CA GLY A 90 13.71 -4.51 20.22
C GLY A 90 14.10 -4.06 18.81
N ALA A 91 14.64 -2.86 18.67
CA ALA A 91 15.09 -2.28 17.41
C ALA A 91 16.45 -2.86 16.98
N VAL A 92 16.45 -4.06 16.39
CA VAL A 92 17.65 -4.77 15.92
C VAL A 92 17.76 -4.75 14.39
N ASP A 93 18.96 -4.52 13.85
CA ASP A 93 19.21 -4.55 12.41
C ASP A 93 19.27 -6.00 11.88
N ARG A 94 18.09 -6.59 11.62
CA ARG A 94 17.95 -7.99 11.23
C ARG A 94 16.93 -8.15 10.09
N PRO A 95 17.18 -9.05 9.12
CA PRO A 95 16.20 -9.38 8.10
C PRO A 95 15.01 -10.14 8.70
N ALA A 96 13.87 -10.07 8.02
CA ALA A 96 12.69 -10.88 8.36
C ALA A 96 12.29 -11.79 7.19
N GLY A 97 11.90 -13.01 7.52
CA GLY A 97 11.29 -13.96 6.60
C GLY A 97 9.77 -13.80 6.50
N PRO A 98 9.11 -14.58 5.62
CA PRO A 98 7.66 -14.50 5.38
C PRO A 98 6.80 -14.57 6.64
N GLN A 99 7.06 -15.50 7.56
CA GLN A 99 6.25 -15.63 8.78
C GLN A 99 6.38 -14.42 9.71
N GLU A 100 7.58 -13.86 9.83
CA GLU A 100 7.85 -12.67 10.65
C GLU A 100 7.15 -11.43 10.06
N ILE A 101 7.16 -11.28 8.73
CA ILE A 101 6.43 -10.20 8.04
C ILE A 101 4.91 -10.34 8.27
N LEU A 102 4.36 -11.55 8.11
CA LEU A 102 2.94 -11.80 8.37
C LEU A 102 2.57 -11.52 9.84
N TYR A 103 3.40 -11.96 10.78
CA TYR A 103 3.21 -11.68 12.20
C TYR A 103 3.28 -10.19 12.54
N ALA A 104 4.17 -9.45 11.88
CA ALA A 104 4.28 -8.01 12.02
C ALA A 104 3.04 -7.26 11.50
N LEU A 105 2.41 -7.79 10.43
CA LEU A 105 1.19 -7.24 9.84
C LEU A 105 -0.07 -7.62 10.62
N GLN A 106 -0.13 -8.82 11.20
CA GLN A 106 -1.33 -9.29 11.90
C GLN A 106 -1.58 -8.51 13.19
N GLY A 107 -2.81 -8.05 13.37
CA GLY A 107 -3.25 -7.44 14.63
C GLY A 107 -3.69 -5.98 14.47
N TRP A 108 -3.28 -5.13 15.42
CA TRP A 108 -3.85 -3.80 15.61
C TRP A 108 -2.80 -2.70 15.77
N ALA A 109 -3.16 -1.51 15.29
CA ALA A 109 -2.58 -0.23 15.68
C ALA A 109 -3.72 0.79 15.82
N PRO A 110 -3.60 1.78 16.72
CA PRO A 110 -4.49 2.95 16.69
C PRO A 110 -4.31 3.69 15.36
N ASP A 111 -5.43 4.08 14.74
CA ASP A 111 -5.41 4.99 13.60
C ASP A 111 -5.10 6.43 14.03
N SER A 112 -5.00 7.37 13.08
CA SER A 112 -4.79 8.80 13.37
C SER A 112 -5.79 9.44 14.33
N ARG A 113 -6.92 8.79 14.59
CA ARG A 113 -8.00 9.27 15.44
C ARG A 113 -8.10 8.46 16.74
N GLY A 114 -7.12 7.61 17.04
CA GLY A 114 -7.08 6.75 18.22
C GLY A 114 -8.02 5.54 18.17
N ARG A 115 -8.60 5.21 17.01
CA ARG A 115 -9.49 4.04 16.85
C ARG A 115 -8.69 2.79 16.52
N THR A 116 -9.15 1.64 16.99
CA THR A 116 -8.53 0.35 16.66
C THR A 116 -8.82 -0.04 15.21
N SER A 117 -7.79 -0.44 14.47
CA SER A 117 -7.94 -1.08 13.16
C SER A 117 -7.45 -2.52 13.24
N ALA A 118 -8.15 -3.46 12.59
CA ALA A 118 -7.62 -4.79 12.31
C ALA A 118 -6.85 -4.75 10.99
N VAL A 119 -5.66 -5.33 11.00
CA VAL A 119 -4.88 -5.60 9.80
C VAL A 119 -4.91 -7.11 9.56
N GLU A 120 -5.40 -7.49 8.39
CA GLU A 120 -5.43 -8.85 7.89
C GLU A 120 -4.40 -8.94 6.76
N ALA A 121 -3.47 -9.88 6.91
CA ALA A 121 -2.48 -10.17 5.89
C ALA A 121 -2.49 -11.66 5.59
N ASP A 122 -2.65 -11.98 4.32
CA ASP A 122 -2.61 -13.35 3.85
C ASP A 122 -1.69 -13.51 2.64
N ASN A 123 -1.23 -14.74 2.46
CA ASN A 123 -0.46 -15.17 1.29
C ASN A 123 -1.36 -15.92 0.28
N ARG A 124 -2.70 -15.76 0.38
CA ARG A 124 -3.65 -16.55 -0.38
C ARG A 124 -3.91 -15.88 -1.74
N ASN A 125 -3.71 -16.68 -2.78
CA ASN A 125 -4.16 -16.45 -4.15
C ASN A 125 -3.74 -15.10 -4.76
N LEU A 126 -2.54 -15.08 -5.33
CA LEU A 126 -1.99 -13.97 -6.12
C LEU A 126 -2.32 -14.13 -7.61
N ASP A 127 -3.49 -14.70 -7.92
CA ASP A 127 -3.92 -14.79 -9.31
C ASP A 127 -4.10 -13.37 -9.89
N PRO A 128 -3.95 -13.20 -11.22
CA PRO A 128 -4.03 -11.88 -11.84
C PRO A 128 -5.30 -11.09 -11.51
N ALA A 129 -6.46 -11.75 -11.41
CA ALA A 129 -7.72 -11.06 -11.13
C ALA A 129 -7.77 -10.55 -9.68
N SER A 130 -7.35 -11.36 -8.71
CA SER A 130 -7.28 -10.93 -7.30
C SER A 130 -6.29 -9.79 -7.08
N VAL A 131 -5.10 -9.84 -7.71
CA VAL A 131 -4.10 -8.77 -7.63
C VAL A 131 -4.62 -7.48 -8.25
N ILE A 132 -5.22 -7.56 -9.43
CA ILE A 132 -5.84 -6.40 -10.08
C ILE A 132 -6.93 -5.82 -9.17
N GLN A 133 -7.81 -6.67 -8.63
CA GLN A 133 -8.90 -6.23 -7.78
C GLN A 133 -8.39 -5.48 -6.55
N ASP A 134 -7.41 -6.03 -5.82
CA ASP A 134 -6.82 -5.35 -4.67
C ASP A 134 -6.30 -3.95 -5.04
N LEU A 135 -5.55 -3.86 -6.13
CA LEU A 135 -4.95 -2.61 -6.59
C LEU A 135 -5.99 -1.60 -7.09
N GLU A 136 -7.05 -2.07 -7.77
CA GLU A 136 -8.21 -1.25 -8.15
C GLU A 136 -8.90 -0.64 -6.92
N TYR A 137 -8.98 -1.41 -5.82
CA TYR A 137 -9.52 -0.97 -4.53
C TYR A 137 -8.47 -0.33 -3.61
N ARG A 138 -7.29 0.00 -4.13
CA ARG A 138 -6.20 0.68 -3.43
C ARG A 138 -5.64 -0.09 -2.23
N TRP A 139 -5.56 -1.41 -2.35
CA TRP A 139 -4.86 -2.29 -1.43
C TRP A 139 -3.50 -2.66 -2.03
N PRO A 140 -2.44 -1.89 -1.78
CA PRO A 140 -1.09 -2.26 -2.22
C PRO A 140 -0.61 -3.54 -1.52
N LEU A 141 0.19 -4.34 -2.22
CA LEU A 141 0.73 -5.61 -1.73
C LEU A 141 2.17 -5.42 -1.25
N ILE A 142 2.61 -6.24 -0.31
CA ILE A 142 4.03 -6.33 0.07
C ILE A 142 4.62 -7.56 -0.61
N VAL A 143 5.75 -7.39 -1.28
CA VAL A 143 6.40 -8.44 -2.08
C VAL A 143 7.87 -8.54 -1.72
N GLY A 144 8.40 -9.76 -1.66
CA GLY A 144 9.82 -10.06 -1.51
C GLY A 144 10.38 -10.56 -2.83
N LEU A 145 11.42 -9.89 -3.33
CA LEU A 145 12.11 -10.30 -4.54
C LEU A 145 13.54 -10.76 -4.21
N GLN A 146 13.97 -11.83 -4.87
CA GLN A 146 15.36 -12.24 -4.89
C GLN A 146 16.19 -11.24 -5.71
N GLY A 147 17.28 -10.75 -5.11
CA GLY A 147 18.34 -10.01 -5.80
C GLY A 147 19.48 -10.90 -6.28
N SER A 148 20.45 -10.29 -6.96
CA SER A 148 21.72 -10.93 -7.32
C SER A 148 22.50 -11.33 -6.05
N GLY A 149 22.82 -12.62 -5.91
CA GLY A 149 23.61 -13.14 -4.78
C GLY A 149 22.81 -13.31 -3.49
N ASN A 150 21.93 -14.32 -3.43
CA ASN A 150 21.14 -14.80 -2.27
C ASN A 150 20.50 -13.76 -1.32
N THR A 151 20.49 -12.47 -1.68
CA THR A 151 19.96 -11.39 -0.86
C THR A 151 18.54 -11.09 -1.31
N GLY A 152 17.56 -11.37 -0.45
CA GLY A 152 16.18 -10.95 -0.66
C GLY A 152 15.98 -9.47 -0.33
N HIS A 153 15.05 -8.81 -1.03
CA HIS A 153 14.68 -7.42 -0.76
C HIS A 153 13.17 -7.24 -0.87
N ALA A 154 12.58 -6.50 0.08
CA ALA A 154 11.15 -6.23 0.11
C ALA A 154 10.80 -4.95 -0.65
N TYR A 155 9.64 -4.98 -1.30
CA TYR A 155 9.05 -3.87 -2.06
C TYR A 155 7.56 -3.77 -1.75
N VAL A 156 6.96 -2.62 -2.06
CA VAL A 156 5.49 -2.49 -2.12
C VAL A 156 5.06 -2.48 -3.58
N LEU A 157 4.19 -3.41 -3.97
CA LEU A 157 3.56 -3.43 -5.28
C LEU A 157 2.35 -2.49 -5.25
N THR A 158 2.42 -1.43 -6.06
CA THR A 158 1.45 -0.32 -6.04
C THR A 158 0.60 -0.24 -7.29
N ALA A 159 1.01 -0.83 -8.41
CA ALA A 159 0.18 -0.94 -9.60
C ALA A 159 0.62 -2.11 -10.50
N VAL A 160 -0.25 -2.49 -11.42
CA VAL A 160 0.03 -3.43 -12.51
C VAL A 160 -0.43 -2.85 -13.84
N TYR A 161 0.32 -3.17 -14.89
CA TYR A 161 -0.09 -3.02 -16.28
C TYR A 161 -0.57 -4.38 -16.78
N TYR A 162 -1.74 -4.44 -17.42
CA TYR A 162 -2.31 -5.69 -17.93
C TYR A 162 -3.09 -5.47 -19.21
N LYS A 163 -3.35 -6.54 -19.94
CA LYS A 163 -4.26 -6.55 -21.09
C LYS A 163 -5.33 -7.61 -20.90
N LEU A 164 -6.42 -7.51 -21.65
CA LEU A 164 -7.45 -8.56 -21.68
C LEU A 164 -7.19 -9.49 -22.87
N VAL A 165 -7.02 -10.78 -22.61
CA VAL A 165 -6.91 -11.83 -23.63
C VAL A 165 -8.12 -12.74 -23.48
N ASN A 166 -9.02 -12.76 -24.46
CA ASN A 166 -10.28 -13.51 -24.39
C ASN A 166 -11.10 -13.20 -23.12
N GLY A 167 -11.11 -11.93 -22.71
CA GLY A 167 -11.80 -11.46 -21.49
C GLY A 167 -11.07 -11.76 -20.18
N GLN A 168 -9.94 -12.47 -20.21
CA GLN A 168 -9.13 -12.77 -19.02
C GLN A 168 -7.99 -11.77 -18.86
N PRO A 169 -7.73 -11.25 -17.65
CA PRO A 169 -6.62 -10.34 -17.43
C PRO A 169 -5.28 -11.05 -17.48
N TYR A 170 -4.33 -10.46 -18.20
CA TYR A 170 -2.95 -10.91 -18.26
C TYR A 170 -2.00 -9.76 -17.94
N ILE A 171 -1.37 -9.83 -16.77
CA ILE A 171 -0.43 -8.81 -16.27
C ILE A 171 0.85 -8.84 -17.13
N GLN A 172 1.21 -7.67 -17.67
CA GLN A 172 2.41 -7.43 -18.48
C GLN A 172 3.56 -6.86 -17.63
N GLY A 173 3.25 -6.09 -16.60
CA GLY A 173 4.25 -5.47 -15.74
C GLY A 173 3.69 -4.99 -14.42
N VAL A 174 4.58 -4.65 -13.51
CA VAL A 174 4.27 -4.20 -12.14
C VAL A 174 4.99 -2.88 -11.86
N VAL A 175 4.40 -2.07 -10.97
CA VAL A 175 5.00 -0.83 -10.44
C VAL A 175 5.27 -1.03 -8.95
N LEU A 176 6.54 -1.00 -8.56
CA LEU A 176 6.95 -1.21 -7.17
C LEU A 176 7.47 0.08 -6.52
N ARG A 177 7.51 0.06 -5.18
CA ARG A 177 8.18 1.04 -4.33
C ARG A 177 9.32 0.34 -3.59
N ASP A 178 10.54 0.74 -3.93
CA ASP A 178 11.77 0.32 -3.28
C ASP A 178 12.02 1.19 -2.03
N PRO A 179 12.11 0.59 -0.82
CA PRO A 179 12.44 1.33 0.40
C PRO A 179 13.93 1.68 0.51
N TYR A 180 14.80 1.21 -0.39
CA TYR A 180 16.25 1.42 -0.29
C TYR A 180 16.57 2.93 -0.30
N PRO A 181 17.44 3.44 0.61
CA PRO A 181 17.49 4.88 0.89
C PRO A 181 18.01 5.72 -0.29
N THR A 182 18.98 5.17 -1.04
CA THR A 182 19.68 5.89 -2.11
C THR A 182 19.13 5.60 -3.51
N LYS A 183 18.14 4.72 -3.64
CA LYS A 183 17.54 4.36 -4.94
C LYS A 183 16.27 5.18 -5.21
N GLN A 184 15.92 5.32 -6.48
CA GLN A 184 14.59 5.77 -6.84
C GLN A 184 13.56 4.79 -6.24
N SER A 185 12.55 5.31 -5.51
CA SER A 185 11.53 4.41 -4.93
C SER A 185 10.70 3.77 -6.01
N ARG A 186 10.18 4.57 -6.96
CA ARG A 186 9.35 4.04 -8.02
C ARG A 186 10.20 3.26 -9.01
N LEU A 187 9.86 2.02 -9.25
CA LEU A 187 10.43 1.20 -10.31
C LEU A 187 9.31 0.48 -11.07
N GLU A 188 9.57 0.19 -12.34
CA GLU A 188 8.71 -0.66 -13.16
C GLU A 188 9.47 -1.93 -13.52
N MET A 189 8.77 -3.05 -13.55
CA MET A 189 9.34 -4.37 -13.82
C MET A 189 8.40 -5.18 -14.69
N SER A 190 8.95 -5.92 -15.65
CA SER A 190 8.13 -6.84 -16.47
C SER A 190 7.55 -7.95 -15.60
N MET A 191 6.37 -8.48 -15.96
CA MET A 191 5.78 -9.60 -15.22
C MET A 191 6.66 -10.87 -15.29
N GLN A 192 7.41 -11.04 -16.38
CA GLN A 192 8.37 -12.12 -16.54
C GLN A 192 9.48 -12.04 -15.49
N GLU A 193 10.14 -10.89 -15.38
CA GLU A 193 11.19 -10.66 -14.38
C GLU A 193 10.62 -10.76 -12.96
N PHE A 194 9.46 -10.16 -12.72
CA PHE A 194 8.80 -10.23 -11.41
C PHE A 194 8.55 -11.67 -10.97
N THR A 195 7.98 -12.50 -11.85
CA THR A 195 7.69 -13.92 -11.55
C THR A 195 8.97 -14.71 -11.25
N GLN A 196 10.05 -14.43 -11.98
CA GLN A 196 11.35 -15.10 -11.77
C GLN A 196 11.99 -14.74 -10.42
N ARG A 197 11.72 -13.53 -9.92
CA ARG A 197 12.35 -13.02 -8.70
C ARG A 197 11.46 -13.11 -7.47
N CYS A 198 10.15 -13.16 -7.62
CA CYS A 198 9.20 -13.11 -6.51
C CYS A 198 9.29 -14.40 -5.68
N THR A 199 9.71 -14.25 -4.43
CA THR A 199 9.82 -15.35 -3.45
C THR A 199 8.76 -15.25 -2.36
N PHE A 200 8.13 -14.09 -2.23
CA PHE A 200 7.10 -13.82 -1.24
C PHE A 200 6.16 -12.73 -1.77
N ALA A 201 4.88 -12.86 -1.48
CA ALA A 201 3.93 -11.77 -1.65
C ALA A 201 2.77 -11.95 -0.69
N THR A 202 2.28 -10.85 -0.14
CA THR A 202 1.16 -10.82 0.79
C THR A 202 0.25 -9.64 0.49
N ARG A 203 -1.05 -9.94 0.56
CA ARG A 203 -2.14 -8.96 0.48
C ARG A 203 -2.31 -8.36 1.87
N VAL A 204 -2.55 -7.05 1.94
CA VAL A 204 -2.71 -6.33 3.21
C VAL A 204 -4.04 -5.60 3.18
N HIS A 205 -4.97 -6.01 4.03
CA HIS A 205 -6.28 -5.37 4.17
C HIS A 205 -6.42 -4.77 5.56
N VAL A 206 -6.95 -3.55 5.62
CA VAL A 206 -7.14 -2.81 6.86
C VAL A 206 -8.63 -2.57 7.09
N ARG A 207 -9.16 -3.16 8.17
CA ARG A 207 -10.55 -2.99 8.59
C ARG A 207 -10.64 -2.07 9.80
N ARG A 208 -11.40 -0.98 9.68
CA ARG A 208 -11.69 -0.09 10.82
C ARG A 208 -12.71 -0.77 11.75
N MET A 209 -12.47 -0.71 13.05
CA MET A 209 -13.41 -1.17 14.09
C MET A 209 -14.25 -0.02 14.64
#